data_AF-A0A9K3KJ01-F1
#
_entry.id   AF-A0A9K3KJ01-F1
#
_cell.length_a   1.000
_cell.length_b   1.000
_cell.length_c   1.000
_cell.angle_alpha   90.00
_cell.angle_beta   90.00
_cell.angle_gamma   90.00
#
_symmetry.space_group_name_H-M   'P 1'
#
loop_
_entity.id
_entity.type
_entity.pdbx_description
1 polymer ?
#
loop_
_entity_poly.entity_id
_entity_poly.type
_entity_poly.pdbx_seq_one_letter_code
_entity_poly.pdbx_strand_id
1 'polypeptide(L)'
;MALISSNVGFVSVVVSQPRAPSTLTFDSGRQMGSVDDELSSIRNNELQQTVPMDYLDYEKDRLAKDAQAMDAMKAEADMEFAKGLRTPWKWKLRKRIWDYMEDNDIARFPRPVHHRIPNFVGAEMAAVRLVELPEFQAANMIKSNPDTPQRPVRHKILEYGKTLLTPQPRLRTGFFSKILMKELPSLVKVEECTNSQGVVKWGTPVTLNEKFTVDLVVVGSTAVCPRTGARVGKGEGFAELEWGILSAQGNLNPESCLVVTTVHDCQVIDNEDDMPEDWKLTQHDVPVDIIVTPTRTIRVPNRAPKPCGIFWDLLSPQKLSAIRVLRQLKEQIETQSGQPLPTGPDEILPPVASRTSKSNKKRRNSRQRQIKIT
;
A
#
# COMPACT_ATOMS: atom_id res chain seq x y z
N MET A 1 -20.24 6.22 62.79
CA MET A 1 -21.56 5.61 62.46
C MET A 1 -21.43 5.03 61.04
N ALA A 2 -20.86 3.84 60.85
CA ALA A 2 -21.45 2.51 61.04
C ALA A 2 -22.65 2.26 60.11
N LEU A 3 -22.44 1.53 59.00
CA LEU A 3 -23.46 0.71 58.32
C LEU A 3 -22.77 -0.47 57.57
N ILE A 4 -22.95 -1.69 58.14
CA ILE A 4 -23.33 -2.99 57.53
C ILE A 4 -22.47 -3.52 56.35
N SER A 5 -21.61 -4.55 56.48
CA SER A 5 -21.79 -6.02 56.73
C SER A 5 -22.10 -6.90 55.49
N SER A 6 -21.31 -7.99 55.36
CA SER A 6 -21.51 -9.29 54.67
C SER A 6 -21.45 -9.31 53.12
N ASN A 7 -20.90 -10.31 52.41
CA ASN A 7 -20.55 -11.69 52.73
C ASN A 7 -19.40 -12.19 51.82
N VAL A 8 -18.48 -12.99 52.35
CA VAL A 8 -17.40 -13.67 51.59
C VAL A 8 -17.81 -15.12 51.34
N GLY A 9 -17.85 -15.55 50.08
CA GLY A 9 -18.14 -16.93 49.67
C GLY A 9 -17.07 -17.47 48.73
N PHE A 10 -16.15 -18.26 49.27
CA PHE A 10 -15.24 -19.13 48.54
C PHE A 10 -15.99 -20.40 48.11
N VAL A 11 -15.87 -20.82 46.85
CA VAL A 11 -16.20 -22.19 46.43
C VAL A 11 -15.10 -22.74 45.53
N SER A 12 -14.49 -23.81 46.01
CA SER A 12 -13.55 -24.71 45.34
C SER A 12 -14.23 -26.07 45.22
N VAL A 13 -14.31 -26.67 44.03
CA VAL A 13 -14.64 -28.10 43.80
C VAL A 13 -14.05 -28.47 42.42
N VAL A 14 -12.90 -29.16 42.32
CA VAL A 14 -12.64 -30.61 42.40
C VAL A 14 -13.02 -31.40 41.12
N VAL A 15 -12.00 -32.10 40.64
CA VAL A 15 -11.89 -33.04 39.52
C VAL A 15 -12.68 -34.33 39.76
N SER A 16 -13.29 -34.90 38.72
CA SER A 16 -13.60 -36.34 38.67
C SER A 16 -13.73 -36.87 37.23
N GLN A 17 -12.89 -37.83 36.85
CA GLN A 17 -13.23 -38.85 35.83
C GLN A 17 -14.12 -39.93 36.46
N PRO A 18 -14.89 -40.70 35.67
CA PRO A 18 -14.51 -42.11 35.52
C PRO A 18 -14.92 -42.84 34.22
N ARG A 19 -14.04 -43.81 33.88
CA ARG A 19 -14.25 -45.23 33.47
C ARG A 19 -15.03 -45.66 32.20
N ALA A 20 -14.37 -46.60 31.53
CA ALA A 20 -14.83 -47.49 30.46
C ALA A 20 -15.84 -48.56 30.92
N PRO A 21 -16.45 -49.26 29.95
CA PRO A 21 -16.74 -50.68 30.08
C PRO A 21 -16.10 -51.53 28.97
N SER A 22 -16.00 -52.81 29.31
CA SER A 22 -15.16 -53.87 28.79
C SER A 22 -15.90 -54.88 27.89
N THR A 23 -15.14 -55.48 26.97
CA THR A 23 -15.17 -56.89 26.48
C THR A 23 -16.49 -57.61 26.23
N LEU A 24 -16.62 -58.17 25.02
CA LEU A 24 -17.10 -59.54 24.80
C LEU A 24 -16.30 -60.22 23.66
N THR A 25 -16.04 -61.50 23.90
CA THR A 25 -15.06 -62.44 23.32
C THR A 25 -15.61 -63.29 22.18
N PHE A 26 -14.73 -63.98 21.44
CA PHE A 26 -14.71 -65.40 20.99
C PHE A 26 -13.81 -65.51 19.74
N ASP A 27 -12.58 -66.06 19.85
CA ASP A 27 -12.20 -67.49 19.71
C ASP A 27 -12.39 -67.97 18.25
N SER A 28 -11.42 -68.51 17.50
CA SER A 28 -10.45 -69.56 17.80
C SER A 28 -9.45 -69.69 16.65
N GLY A 29 -8.33 -70.37 16.90
CA GLY A 29 -7.12 -70.32 16.08
C GLY A 29 -7.09 -71.16 14.80
N ARG A 30 -6.08 -70.86 13.96
CA ARG A 30 -5.23 -71.87 13.30
C ARG A 30 -3.93 -71.24 12.81
N GLN A 31 -2.82 -71.82 13.25
CA GLN A 31 -1.48 -71.68 12.66
C GLN A 31 -1.43 -72.31 11.28
N MET A 32 -0.67 -71.71 10.36
CA MET A 32 0.55 -72.28 9.73
C MET A 32 0.87 -71.55 8.42
N GLY A 33 2.17 -71.37 8.16
CA GLY A 33 2.72 -71.34 6.80
C GLY A 33 3.35 -70.03 6.37
N SER A 34 4.65 -69.91 6.60
CA SER A 34 5.56 -68.98 5.93
C SER A 34 5.58 -69.18 4.41
N VAL A 35 5.40 -68.11 3.64
CA VAL A 35 5.91 -67.98 2.28
C VAL A 35 6.33 -66.51 2.07
N ASP A 36 7.37 -66.11 2.81
CA ASP A 36 8.21 -64.97 2.43
C ASP A 36 9.30 -65.54 1.51
N ASP A 37 8.99 -65.69 0.22
CA ASP A 37 9.96 -65.89 -0.87
C ASP A 37 9.14 -66.08 -2.16
N GLU A 38 8.86 -65.01 -2.91
CA GLU A 38 8.66 -65.01 -4.40
C GLU A 38 8.10 -63.71 -5.01
N LEU A 39 8.07 -62.56 -4.33
CA LEU A 39 7.59 -61.30 -4.94
C LEU A 39 8.53 -60.09 -4.83
N SER A 40 9.77 -60.30 -4.37
CA SER A 40 10.78 -59.23 -4.25
C SER A 40 11.73 -59.10 -5.45
N SER A 41 11.61 -59.92 -6.50
CA SER A 41 12.62 -60.00 -7.57
C SER A 41 12.20 -59.52 -8.97
N ILE A 42 10.94 -59.11 -9.22
CA ILE A 42 10.53 -58.62 -10.56
C ILE A 42 9.52 -57.48 -10.44
N ARG A 43 10.03 -56.25 -10.19
CA ARG A 43 9.44 -54.95 -10.61
C ARG A 43 10.15 -53.71 -10.04
N ASN A 44 11.40 -53.83 -9.61
CA ASN A 44 12.26 -52.69 -9.24
C ASN A 44 13.41 -52.44 -10.23
N ASN A 45 13.27 -52.92 -11.46
CA ASN A 45 14.17 -52.54 -12.56
C ASN A 45 13.31 -52.08 -13.73
N GLU A 46 13.64 -50.90 -14.26
CA GLU A 46 12.98 -50.14 -15.32
C GLU A 46 11.98 -49.07 -14.81
N LEU A 47 12.34 -47.81 -15.12
CA LEU A 47 11.65 -46.53 -14.86
C LEU A 47 12.14 -45.65 -13.70
N GLN A 48 13.32 -45.91 -13.13
CA GLN A 48 14.22 -44.80 -12.82
C GLN A 48 15.02 -44.48 -14.07
N GLN A 49 14.39 -43.77 -15.03
CA GLN A 49 15.16 -43.06 -16.05
C GLN A 49 15.97 -41.99 -15.33
N THR A 50 17.25 -42.29 -15.10
CA THR A 50 18.24 -41.29 -14.73
C THR A 50 18.27 -40.26 -15.84
N VAL A 51 17.69 -39.09 -15.60
CA VAL A 51 17.81 -37.95 -16.52
C VAL A 51 19.32 -37.68 -16.67
N PRO A 52 19.88 -37.75 -17.89
CA PRO A 52 21.31 -37.53 -18.09
C PRO A 52 21.69 -36.16 -17.51
N MET A 53 22.83 -36.04 -16.82
CA MET A 53 23.30 -34.77 -16.26
C MET A 53 23.31 -33.64 -17.31
N ASP A 54 23.63 -33.99 -18.55
CA ASP A 54 23.58 -33.11 -19.74
C ASP A 54 22.18 -32.54 -20.02
N TYR A 55 21.11 -33.32 -19.82
CA TYR A 55 19.74 -32.84 -19.98
C TYR A 55 19.31 -31.89 -18.86
N LEU A 56 19.73 -32.15 -17.61
CA LEU A 56 19.45 -31.26 -16.49
C LEU A 56 20.18 -29.92 -16.65
N ASP A 57 21.41 -29.93 -17.15
CA ASP A 57 22.18 -28.72 -17.38
C ASP A 57 21.68 -27.95 -18.62
N TYR A 58 21.26 -28.66 -19.67
CA TYR A 58 20.53 -28.08 -20.80
C TYR A 58 19.21 -27.41 -20.36
N GLU A 59 18.43 -28.05 -19.50
CA GLU A 59 17.16 -27.51 -19.03
C GLU A 59 17.35 -26.30 -18.11
N LYS A 60 18.38 -26.31 -17.26
CA LYS A 60 18.78 -25.11 -16.48
C LYS A 60 19.20 -23.96 -17.39
N ASP A 61 20.02 -24.21 -18.40
CA ASP A 61 20.47 -23.20 -19.36
C ASP A 61 19.29 -22.64 -20.19
N ARG A 62 18.38 -23.50 -20.65
CA ARG A 62 17.14 -23.08 -21.33
C ARG A 62 16.28 -22.19 -20.44
N LEU A 63 16.02 -22.60 -19.19
CA LEU A 63 15.23 -21.82 -18.24
C LEU A 63 15.89 -20.47 -17.91
N ALA A 64 17.22 -20.44 -17.82
CA ALA A 64 17.98 -19.20 -17.63
C ALA A 64 17.87 -18.27 -18.85
N LYS A 65 17.98 -18.81 -20.06
CA LYS A 65 17.79 -18.05 -21.32
C LYS A 65 16.36 -17.56 -21.51
N ASP A 66 15.37 -18.37 -21.18
CA ASP A 66 13.95 -17.96 -21.20
C ASP A 66 13.67 -16.85 -20.18
N ALA A 67 14.24 -16.95 -18.97
CA ALA A 67 14.16 -15.89 -17.95
C ALA A 67 14.82 -14.60 -18.45
N GLN A 68 16.03 -14.68 -19.02
CA GLN A 68 16.73 -13.54 -19.62
C GLN A 68 15.93 -12.90 -20.76
N ALA A 69 15.32 -13.71 -21.63
CA ALA A 69 14.49 -13.22 -22.73
C ALA A 69 13.21 -12.52 -22.22
N MET A 70 12.56 -13.08 -21.20
CA MET A 70 11.40 -12.47 -20.55
C MET A 70 11.76 -11.17 -19.84
N ASP A 71 12.91 -11.12 -19.15
CA ASP A 71 13.42 -9.91 -18.52
C ASP A 71 13.79 -8.84 -19.55
N ALA A 72 14.37 -9.23 -20.69
CA ALA A 72 14.68 -8.33 -21.80
C ALA A 72 13.40 -7.75 -22.44
N MET A 73 12.39 -8.59 -22.73
CA MET A 73 11.09 -8.12 -23.23
C MET A 73 10.39 -7.19 -22.25
N LYS A 74 10.46 -7.50 -20.94
CA LYS A 74 9.91 -6.63 -19.90
C LYS A 74 10.66 -5.30 -19.82
N ALA A 75 11.98 -5.31 -19.92
CA ALA A 75 12.79 -4.11 -19.94
C ALA A 75 12.50 -3.23 -21.16
N GLU A 76 12.33 -3.83 -22.34
CA GLU A 76 11.95 -3.14 -23.57
C GLU A 76 10.56 -2.49 -23.45
N ALA A 77 9.57 -3.23 -22.95
CA ALA A 77 8.23 -2.71 -22.69
C ALA A 77 8.23 -1.57 -21.65
N ASP A 78 9.03 -1.70 -20.58
CA ASP A 78 9.19 -0.66 -19.55
C ASP A 78 9.87 0.60 -20.12
N MET A 79 10.87 0.44 -21.00
CA MET A 79 11.54 1.56 -21.67
C MET A 79 10.59 2.27 -22.63
N GLU A 80 9.82 1.54 -23.42
CA GLU A 80 8.85 2.11 -24.35
C GLU A 80 7.74 2.85 -23.61
N PHE A 81 7.23 2.28 -22.51
CA PHE A 81 6.33 2.97 -21.61
C PHE A 81 6.95 4.25 -21.05
N ALA A 82 8.21 4.20 -20.60
CA ALA A 82 8.90 5.35 -20.04
C ALA A 82 9.07 6.49 -21.05
N LYS A 83 9.34 6.20 -22.33
CA LYS A 83 9.46 7.21 -23.39
C LYS A 83 8.16 7.99 -23.60
N GLY A 84 7.00 7.34 -23.41
CA GLY A 84 5.69 7.98 -23.50
C GLY A 84 5.32 8.85 -22.28
N LEU A 85 6.12 8.86 -21.21
CA LEU A 85 5.83 9.63 -20.01
C LEU A 85 6.39 11.06 -20.09
N ARG A 86 5.63 12.02 -19.56
CA ARG A 86 6.10 13.41 -19.39
C ARG A 86 7.32 13.53 -18.45
N THR A 87 7.52 12.54 -17.57
CA THR A 87 8.64 12.51 -16.60
C THR A 87 9.29 11.13 -16.56
N PRO A 88 10.06 10.75 -17.60
CA PRO A 88 10.66 9.40 -17.72
C PRO A 88 11.60 9.07 -16.55
N TRP A 89 12.29 10.08 -16.03
CA TRP A 89 13.21 9.91 -14.91
C TRP A 89 12.51 9.47 -13.61
N LYS A 90 11.27 9.94 -13.36
CA LYS A 90 10.47 9.51 -12.20
C LYS A 90 10.18 8.01 -12.28
N TRP A 91 9.95 7.49 -13.48
CA TRP A 91 9.73 6.07 -13.70
C TRP A 91 10.98 5.23 -13.43
N LYS A 92 12.13 5.64 -13.97
CA LYS A 92 13.42 4.96 -13.72
C LYS A 92 13.69 4.82 -12.22
N LEU A 93 13.49 5.90 -11.45
CA LEU A 93 13.70 5.86 -10.01
C LEU A 93 12.68 4.97 -9.29
N ARG A 94 11.40 5.04 -9.65
CA ARG A 94 10.38 4.13 -9.08
C ARG A 94 10.79 2.67 -9.27
N LYS A 95 11.14 2.30 -10.50
CA LYS A 95 11.54 0.94 -10.84
C LYS A 95 12.76 0.51 -10.03
N ARG A 96 13.82 1.33 -9.97
CA ARG A 96 15.02 1.06 -9.17
C ARG A 96 14.68 0.75 -7.71
N ILE A 97 13.85 1.59 -7.08
CA ILE A 97 13.48 1.41 -5.67
C ILE A 97 12.55 0.20 -5.49
N TRP A 98 11.58 -0.01 -6.38
CA TRP A 98 10.70 -1.17 -6.31
C TRP A 98 11.50 -2.47 -6.44
N ASP A 99 12.37 -2.58 -7.44
CA ASP A 99 13.23 -3.75 -7.66
C ASP A 99 14.11 -3.98 -6.42
N TYR A 100 14.83 -2.95 -5.95
CA TYR A 100 15.67 -3.05 -4.75
C TYR A 100 14.90 -3.53 -3.51
N MET A 101 13.68 -3.02 -3.26
CA MET A 101 12.89 -3.43 -2.10
C MET A 101 12.35 -4.86 -2.21
N GLU A 102 12.04 -5.34 -3.42
CA GLU A 102 11.63 -6.72 -3.66
C GLU A 102 12.81 -7.69 -3.52
N ASP A 103 13.97 -7.33 -4.08
CA ASP A 103 15.19 -8.15 -4.10
C ASP A 103 15.83 -8.30 -2.71
N ASN A 104 15.63 -7.31 -1.83
CA ASN A 104 16.19 -7.29 -0.47
C ASN A 104 15.15 -7.63 0.61
N ASP A 105 13.96 -8.12 0.23
CA ASP A 105 12.86 -8.49 1.15
C ASP A 105 12.46 -7.39 2.16
N ILE A 106 12.68 -6.13 1.78
CA ILE A 106 12.21 -4.94 2.53
C ILE A 106 10.70 -4.77 2.31
N ALA A 107 10.21 -5.15 1.13
CA ALA A 107 8.82 -5.02 0.72
C ALA A 107 7.87 -5.91 1.55
N ARG A 108 6.81 -5.31 2.10
CA ARG A 108 5.68 -6.02 2.73
C ARG A 108 4.48 -6.11 1.80
N PHE A 109 3.57 -7.05 2.08
CA PHE A 109 2.32 -7.14 1.34
C PHE A 109 1.53 -5.80 1.39
N PRO A 110 0.88 -5.40 0.27
CA PRO A 110 0.73 -6.14 -0.99
C PRO A 110 1.99 -6.11 -1.88
N ARG A 111 2.45 -7.30 -2.29
CA ARG A 111 3.54 -7.52 -3.25
C ARG A 111 2.99 -7.97 -4.63
N PRO A 112 3.68 -7.67 -5.74
CA PRO A 112 4.85 -6.81 -5.80
C PRO A 112 4.49 -5.32 -5.55
N VAL A 113 5.46 -4.54 -5.10
CA VAL A 113 5.31 -3.10 -4.80
C VAL A 113 5.28 -2.22 -6.05
N HIS A 114 5.58 -2.77 -7.23
CA HIS A 114 5.48 -2.07 -8.50
C HIS A 114 4.09 -1.43 -8.69
N HIS A 115 4.08 -0.19 -9.18
CA HIS A 115 2.89 0.65 -9.36
C HIS A 115 2.15 1.01 -8.05
N ARG A 116 2.82 0.90 -6.90
CA ARG A 116 2.28 1.26 -5.57
C ARG A 116 3.26 2.16 -4.82
N ILE A 117 2.75 2.83 -3.79
CA ILE A 117 3.64 3.28 -2.72
C ILE A 117 4.11 2.03 -1.98
N PRO A 118 5.43 1.77 -1.90
CA PRO A 118 5.95 0.52 -1.34
C PRO A 118 5.56 0.37 0.12
N ASN A 119 4.99 -0.78 0.50
CA ASN A 119 4.88 -1.13 1.91
C ASN A 119 6.20 -1.75 2.37
N PHE A 120 6.64 -1.48 3.59
CA PHE A 120 7.99 -1.81 4.03
C PHE A 120 8.04 -2.30 5.48
N VAL A 121 9.06 -3.12 5.77
CA VAL A 121 9.43 -3.49 7.14
C VAL A 121 9.81 -2.23 7.93
N GLY A 122 9.20 -2.03 9.10
CA GLY A 122 9.44 -0.85 9.94
C GLY A 122 8.46 0.31 9.72
N ALA A 123 7.44 0.18 8.87
CA ALA A 123 6.40 1.21 8.69
C ALA A 123 5.75 1.66 10.01
N GLU A 124 5.55 0.72 10.95
CA GLU A 124 5.05 1.00 12.29
C GLU A 124 6.04 1.86 13.11
N MET A 125 7.34 1.60 13.01
CA MET A 125 8.38 2.40 13.70
C MET A 125 8.48 3.82 13.14
N ALA A 126 8.33 3.97 11.82
CA ALA A 126 8.27 5.29 11.19
C ALA A 126 7.04 6.08 11.67
N ALA A 127 5.89 5.41 11.83
CA ALA A 127 4.69 6.04 12.39
C ALA A 127 4.84 6.42 13.86
N VAL A 128 5.57 5.63 14.67
CA VAL A 128 5.88 6.00 16.06
C VAL A 128 6.75 7.27 16.10
N ARG A 129 7.81 7.35 15.28
CA ARG A 129 8.64 8.57 15.20
C ARG A 129 7.86 9.79 14.70
N LEU A 130 6.93 9.60 13.76
CA LEU A 130 6.05 10.67 13.31
C LEU A 130 5.26 11.28 14.47
N VAL A 131 4.79 10.45 15.40
CA VAL A 131 4.04 10.92 16.57
C VAL A 131 4.90 11.77 17.50
N GLU A 132 6.20 11.51 17.60
CA GLU A 132 7.13 12.27 18.44
C GLU A 132 7.38 13.71 17.93
N LEU A 133 6.96 14.02 16.70
CA LEU A 133 7.14 15.35 16.13
C LEU A 133 6.23 16.38 16.80
N PRO A 134 6.73 17.59 17.14
CA PRO A 134 5.89 18.66 17.69
C PRO A 134 4.79 19.07 16.70
N GLU A 135 5.04 18.98 15.39
CA GLU A 135 4.05 19.24 14.34
C GLU A 135 2.87 18.27 14.40
N PHE A 136 3.14 16.99 14.67
CA PHE A 136 2.09 16.00 14.86
C PHE A 136 1.31 16.26 16.14
N GLN A 137 2.03 16.55 17.24
CA GLN A 137 1.40 16.83 18.53
C GLN A 137 0.46 18.04 18.45
N ALA A 138 0.87 19.12 17.78
CA ALA A 138 0.08 20.35 17.62
C ALA A 138 -1.11 20.20 16.64
N ALA A 139 -1.04 19.30 15.67
CA ALA A 139 -2.08 19.14 14.65
C ALA A 139 -3.38 18.53 15.21
N ASN A 140 -4.52 19.08 14.82
CA ASN A 140 -5.86 18.56 15.17
C ASN A 140 -6.45 17.73 14.03
N MET A 141 -6.33 18.19 12.79
CA MET A 141 -6.73 17.46 11.59
C MET A 141 -5.52 17.13 10.74
N ILE A 142 -5.30 15.83 10.51
CA ILE A 142 -4.17 15.33 9.74
C ILE A 142 -4.71 14.62 8.51
N LYS A 143 -4.24 15.06 7.34
CA LYS A 143 -4.51 14.35 6.09
C LYS A 143 -3.52 13.21 5.92
N SER A 144 -3.99 12.00 5.63
CA SER A 144 -3.12 10.86 5.30
C SER A 144 -3.66 10.10 4.10
N ASN A 145 -2.79 9.78 3.13
CA ASN A 145 -3.18 8.98 1.97
C ASN A 145 -3.60 7.56 2.37
N PRO A 146 -4.42 6.86 1.55
CA PRO A 146 -5.02 5.58 1.90
C PRO A 146 -4.10 4.39 1.58
N ASP A 147 -2.86 4.64 1.15
CA ASP A 147 -1.93 3.58 0.77
C ASP A 147 -1.57 2.70 1.98
N THR A 148 -1.21 1.46 1.71
CA THR A 148 -0.92 0.45 2.75
C THR A 148 0.21 0.86 3.71
N PRO A 149 1.37 1.38 3.26
CA PRO A 149 2.45 1.82 4.17
C PRO A 149 2.02 2.89 5.18
N GLN A 150 0.93 3.61 4.91
CA GLN A 150 0.44 4.68 5.77
C GLN A 150 -0.67 4.24 6.71
N ARG A 151 -1.06 2.95 6.67
CA ARG A 151 -2.03 2.41 7.64
C ARG A 151 -1.58 2.64 9.09
N PRO A 152 -0.31 2.41 9.47
CA PRO A 152 0.16 2.72 10.82
C PRO A 152 0.05 4.22 11.16
N VAL A 153 0.29 5.12 10.21
CA VAL A 153 0.08 6.56 10.39
C VAL A 153 -1.39 6.86 10.68
N ARG A 154 -2.31 6.34 9.87
CA ARG A 154 -3.76 6.52 10.10
C ARG A 154 -4.21 5.96 11.44
N HIS A 155 -3.62 4.85 11.88
CA HIS A 155 -3.86 4.28 13.21
C HIS A 155 -3.42 5.27 14.30
N LYS A 156 -2.20 5.80 14.23
CA LYS A 156 -1.68 6.77 15.19
C LYS A 156 -2.48 8.08 15.24
N ILE A 157 -2.94 8.60 14.09
CA ILE A 157 -3.80 9.79 14.04
C ILE A 157 -5.05 9.56 14.91
N LEU A 158 -5.75 8.45 14.70
CA LEU A 158 -6.98 8.13 15.40
C LEU A 158 -6.76 7.73 16.87
N GLU A 159 -5.69 6.99 17.17
CA GLU A 159 -5.28 6.62 18.54
C GLU A 159 -5.00 7.86 19.40
N TYR A 160 -4.39 8.90 18.83
CA TYR A 160 -4.12 10.16 19.51
C TYR A 160 -5.32 11.13 19.50
N GLY A 161 -6.52 10.66 19.16
CA GLY A 161 -7.75 11.44 19.21
C GLY A 161 -7.84 12.57 18.18
N LYS A 162 -6.99 12.54 17.14
CA LYS A 162 -6.95 13.55 16.07
C LYS A 162 -7.95 13.18 14.97
N THR A 163 -8.37 14.17 14.18
CA THR A 163 -9.24 13.93 13.04
C THR A 163 -8.42 13.44 11.85
N LEU A 164 -8.71 12.23 11.37
CA LEU A 164 -8.13 11.69 10.15
C LEU A 164 -8.93 12.20 8.94
N LEU A 165 -8.26 12.92 8.04
CA LEU A 165 -8.78 13.21 6.70
C LEU A 165 -8.10 12.26 5.69
N THR A 166 -8.88 11.45 4.97
CA THR A 166 -8.32 10.51 3.98
C THR A 166 -9.08 10.62 2.67
N PRO A 167 -8.39 10.68 1.52
CA PRO A 167 -9.06 10.79 0.23
C PRO A 167 -9.79 9.47 -0.06
N GLN A 168 -10.94 9.55 -0.73
CA GLN A 168 -11.56 8.34 -1.24
C GLN A 168 -10.69 7.76 -2.36
N PRO A 169 -10.62 6.43 -2.51
CA PRO A 169 -9.76 5.80 -3.50
C PRO A 169 -9.94 6.42 -4.90
N ARG A 170 -8.85 7.05 -5.38
CA ARG A 170 -8.75 7.68 -6.71
C ARG A 170 -9.75 8.81 -7.00
N LEU A 171 -10.34 9.42 -5.97
CA LEU A 171 -11.30 10.52 -6.12
C LEU A 171 -12.51 10.20 -7.05
N ARG A 172 -12.85 8.91 -7.20
CA ARG A 172 -13.88 8.45 -8.15
C ARG A 172 -15.29 8.57 -7.59
N THR A 173 -15.46 8.19 -6.32
CA THR A 173 -16.77 8.09 -5.65
C THR A 173 -17.06 9.25 -4.70
N GLY A 174 -16.03 10.04 -4.36
CA GLY A 174 -16.12 11.16 -3.46
C GLY A 174 -14.76 11.85 -3.28
N PHE A 175 -14.74 12.92 -2.48
CA PHE A 175 -13.57 13.77 -2.29
C PHE A 175 -12.69 13.23 -1.15
N PHE A 176 -13.04 13.55 0.09
CA PHE A 176 -12.42 13.01 1.29
C PHE A 176 -13.46 12.36 2.20
N SER A 177 -12.99 11.57 3.15
CA SER A 177 -13.76 11.19 4.34
C SER A 177 -12.98 11.64 5.57
N LYS A 178 -13.71 12.15 6.56
CA LYS A 178 -13.17 12.44 7.90
C LYS A 178 -13.59 11.36 8.89
N ILE A 179 -12.67 11.01 9.79
CA ILE A 179 -12.93 10.08 10.90
C ILE A 179 -12.39 10.71 12.17
N LEU A 180 -13.21 10.70 13.22
CA LEU A 180 -12.84 11.14 14.55
C LEU A 180 -13.42 10.15 15.56
N MET A 181 -12.57 9.46 16.31
CA MET A 181 -12.98 8.32 17.14
C MET A 181 -14.07 8.67 18.16
N LYS A 182 -14.02 9.89 18.73
CA LYS A 182 -15.03 10.36 19.70
C LYS A 182 -16.44 10.53 19.12
N GLU A 183 -16.58 10.56 17.79
CA GLU A 183 -17.87 10.66 17.09
C GLU A 183 -18.43 9.27 16.73
N LEU A 184 -17.67 8.20 16.97
CA LEU A 184 -18.07 6.83 16.65
C LEU A 184 -18.61 6.09 17.90
N PRO A 185 -19.40 5.02 17.73
CA PRO A 185 -19.78 4.16 18.84
C PRO A 185 -18.56 3.63 19.60
N SER A 186 -18.64 3.57 20.94
CA SER A 186 -17.52 3.20 21.81
C SER A 186 -16.92 1.80 21.57
N LEU A 187 -17.68 0.91 20.93
CA LEU A 187 -17.22 -0.44 20.57
C LEU A 187 -16.33 -0.47 19.31
N VAL A 188 -16.31 0.60 18.52
CA VAL A 188 -15.52 0.66 17.28
C VAL A 188 -14.05 0.82 17.62
N LYS A 189 -13.22 -0.09 17.13
CA LYS A 189 -11.78 -0.05 17.36
C LYS A 189 -11.05 0.74 16.28
N VAL A 190 -9.95 1.39 16.65
CA VAL A 190 -9.12 2.18 15.72
C VAL A 190 -8.69 1.34 14.51
N GLU A 191 -8.31 0.08 14.71
CA GLU A 191 -7.83 -0.82 13.65
C GLU A 191 -8.86 -1.01 12.52
N GLU A 192 -10.15 -0.95 12.85
CA GLU A 192 -11.26 -1.07 11.92
C GLU A 192 -11.35 0.14 10.99
N CYS A 193 -10.99 1.33 11.46
CA CYS A 193 -11.14 2.60 10.74
C CYS A 193 -9.97 2.93 9.80
N THR A 194 -8.88 2.17 9.86
CA THR A 194 -7.61 2.53 9.20
C THR A 194 -7.46 2.01 7.77
N ASN A 195 -8.35 1.14 7.30
CA ASN A 195 -8.32 0.59 5.95
C ASN A 195 -9.47 1.15 5.09
N SER A 196 -9.41 0.98 3.77
CA SER A 196 -10.41 1.57 2.87
C SER A 196 -11.85 1.11 3.13
N GLN A 197 -12.08 -0.14 3.56
CA GLN A 197 -13.43 -0.61 3.92
C GLN A 197 -13.91 0.04 5.21
N GLY A 198 -13.01 0.16 6.19
CA GLY A 198 -13.23 0.90 7.42
C GLY A 198 -13.63 2.34 7.20
N VAL A 199 -12.91 3.03 6.33
CA VAL A 199 -13.19 4.43 5.97
C VAL A 199 -14.56 4.57 5.31
N VAL A 200 -14.95 3.61 4.46
CA VAL A 200 -16.30 3.63 3.85
C VAL A 200 -17.39 3.39 4.90
N LYS A 201 -17.15 2.50 5.87
CA LYS A 201 -18.13 2.14 6.91
C LYS A 201 -18.29 3.23 7.97
N TRP A 202 -17.19 3.83 8.40
CA TRP A 202 -17.14 4.69 9.58
C TRP A 202 -16.79 6.15 9.29
N GLY A 203 -16.34 6.45 8.07
CA GLY A 203 -15.97 7.82 7.69
C GLY A 203 -17.15 8.64 7.23
N THR A 204 -17.18 9.89 7.68
CA THR A 204 -18.14 10.89 7.21
C THR A 204 -17.60 11.51 5.92
N PRO A 205 -18.29 11.39 4.77
CA PRO A 205 -17.86 12.03 3.53
C PRO A 205 -17.81 13.55 3.66
N VAL A 206 -16.77 14.15 3.10
CA VAL A 206 -16.58 15.60 3.04
C VAL A 206 -16.98 16.10 1.66
N THR A 207 -17.77 17.17 1.62
CA THR A 207 -18.19 17.80 0.37
C THR A 207 -17.17 18.83 -0.12
N LEU A 208 -17.25 19.23 -1.39
CA LEU A 208 -16.33 20.21 -1.99
C LEU A 208 -16.50 21.63 -1.42
N ASN A 209 -17.63 21.92 -0.79
CA ASN A 209 -17.93 23.24 -0.25
C ASN A 209 -17.70 23.32 1.26
N GLU A 210 -17.35 22.20 1.90
CA GLU A 210 -17.11 22.13 3.33
C GLU A 210 -15.82 22.88 3.70
N LYS A 211 -15.87 23.65 4.78
CA LYS A 211 -14.74 24.41 5.32
C LYS A 211 -14.18 23.73 6.54
N PHE A 212 -12.88 23.46 6.49
CA PHE A 212 -12.09 22.87 7.56
C PHE A 212 -10.62 23.26 7.35
N THR A 213 -9.77 23.03 8.33
CA THR A 213 -8.33 23.31 8.20
C THR A 213 -7.54 22.03 8.39
N VAL A 214 -6.69 21.70 7.43
CA VAL A 214 -5.71 20.62 7.52
C VAL A 214 -4.42 21.19 8.08
N ASP A 215 -4.03 20.71 9.26
CA ASP A 215 -2.86 21.22 9.98
C ASP A 215 -1.56 20.55 9.48
N LEU A 216 -1.66 19.27 9.12
CA LEU A 216 -0.54 18.45 8.68
C LEU A 216 -0.95 17.50 7.56
N VAL A 217 -0.10 17.37 6.55
CA VAL A 217 -0.32 16.45 5.43
C VAL A 217 0.74 15.35 5.47
N VAL A 218 0.31 14.09 5.52
CA VAL A 218 1.19 12.92 5.40
C VAL A 218 1.00 12.25 4.04
N VAL A 219 2.06 12.24 3.23
CA VAL A 219 2.07 11.68 1.87
C VAL A 219 2.94 10.44 1.77
N GLY A 220 2.58 9.56 0.86
CA GLY A 220 3.30 8.32 0.59
C GLY A 220 4.24 8.56 -0.57
N SER A 221 5.48 8.10 -0.44
CA SER A 221 6.51 8.30 -1.45
C SER A 221 7.18 6.98 -1.81
N THR A 222 7.58 6.84 -3.08
CA THR A 222 8.48 5.79 -3.55
C THR A 222 9.93 6.19 -3.32
N ALA A 223 10.28 7.46 -3.55
CA ALA A 223 11.62 7.99 -3.29
C ALA A 223 11.55 9.45 -2.84
N VAL A 224 12.52 9.90 -2.03
CA VAL A 224 12.61 11.28 -1.54
C VAL A 224 14.04 11.79 -1.48
N CYS A 225 14.20 13.08 -1.74
CA CYS A 225 15.47 13.79 -1.62
C CYS A 225 15.53 14.53 -0.27
N PRO A 226 16.50 14.23 0.61
CA PRO A 226 16.63 14.90 1.90
C PRO A 226 17.14 16.34 1.81
N ARG A 227 17.79 16.72 0.70
CA ARG A 227 18.30 18.08 0.48
C ARG A 227 17.20 19.06 0.02
N THR A 228 16.37 18.62 -0.92
CA THR A 228 15.40 19.49 -1.62
C THR A 228 13.95 19.21 -1.24
N GLY A 229 13.67 18.10 -0.55
CA GLY A 229 12.31 17.67 -0.21
C GLY A 229 11.54 17.16 -1.43
N ALA A 230 12.19 17.09 -2.58
CA ALA A 230 11.60 16.52 -3.78
C ALA A 230 11.20 15.06 -3.52
N ARG A 231 10.01 14.67 -3.99
CA ARG A 231 9.50 13.31 -3.82
C ARG A 231 8.95 12.75 -5.12
N VAL A 232 9.02 11.43 -5.22
CA VAL A 232 8.41 10.65 -6.30
C VAL A 232 7.36 9.75 -5.68
N GLY A 233 6.08 10.00 -5.98
CA GLY A 233 4.99 9.08 -5.65
C GLY A 233 4.88 7.94 -6.68
N LYS A 234 3.80 7.15 -6.62
CA LYS A 234 3.52 6.02 -7.53
C LYS A 234 3.26 6.40 -9.00
N GLY A 235 3.02 7.68 -9.30
CA GLY A 235 2.93 8.22 -10.66
C GLY A 235 1.55 8.62 -11.17
N GLU A 236 0.49 8.45 -10.38
CA GLU A 236 -0.88 8.82 -10.80
C GLU A 236 -1.20 10.33 -10.62
N GLY A 237 -0.41 11.07 -9.83
CA GLY A 237 -0.62 12.50 -9.57
C GLY A 237 -1.73 12.83 -8.54
N PHE A 238 -2.34 11.82 -7.91
CA PHE A 238 -3.45 12.03 -6.98
C PHE A 238 -3.08 12.87 -5.76
N ALA A 239 -1.89 12.69 -5.19
CA ALA A 239 -1.46 13.44 -4.01
C ALA A 239 -1.29 14.94 -4.32
N GLU A 240 -0.78 15.25 -5.51
CA GLU A 240 -0.65 16.63 -6.02
C GLU A 240 -2.02 17.25 -6.26
N LEU A 241 -2.97 16.49 -6.82
CA LEU A 241 -4.36 16.96 -7.00
C LEU A 241 -5.08 17.19 -5.68
N GLU A 242 -4.95 16.26 -4.74
CA GLU A 242 -5.51 16.39 -3.39
C GLU A 242 -5.01 17.68 -2.71
N TRP A 243 -3.70 17.95 -2.81
CA TRP A 243 -3.10 19.19 -2.32
C TRP A 243 -3.64 20.44 -3.06
N GLY A 244 -3.69 20.39 -4.39
CA GLY A 244 -4.17 21.49 -5.22
C GLY A 244 -5.63 21.86 -4.92
N ILE A 245 -6.49 20.86 -4.73
CA ILE A 245 -7.90 21.09 -4.37
C ILE A 245 -8.01 21.67 -2.95
N LEU A 246 -7.31 21.10 -1.97
CA LEU A 246 -7.37 21.59 -0.59
C LEU A 246 -6.85 23.03 -0.47
N SER A 247 -5.77 23.37 -1.16
CA SER A 247 -5.23 24.73 -1.20
C SER A 247 -6.16 25.69 -1.95
N ALA A 248 -6.71 25.31 -3.10
CA ALA A 248 -7.69 26.13 -3.84
C ALA A 248 -8.94 26.44 -3.00
N GLN A 249 -9.37 25.52 -2.15
CA GLN A 249 -10.53 25.70 -1.28
C GLN A 249 -10.23 26.51 -0.01
N GLY A 250 -8.96 26.82 0.25
CA GLY A 250 -8.51 27.44 1.51
C GLY A 250 -8.57 26.49 2.71
N ASN A 251 -8.67 25.17 2.47
CA ASN A 251 -8.71 24.16 3.53
C ASN A 251 -7.31 23.78 4.04
N LEU A 252 -6.24 24.28 3.40
CA LEU A 252 -4.89 24.35 3.94
C LEU A 252 -4.18 25.59 3.41
N ASN A 253 -3.19 26.11 4.13
CA ASN A 253 -2.33 27.19 3.66
C ASN A 253 -1.02 26.60 3.09
N PRO A 254 -0.71 26.79 1.80
CA PRO A 254 0.51 26.23 1.19
C PRO A 254 1.84 26.70 1.81
N GLU A 255 1.85 27.90 2.38
CA GLU A 255 3.05 28.49 2.98
C GLU A 255 3.38 27.87 4.33
N SER A 256 2.36 27.59 5.15
CA SER A 256 2.53 27.13 6.54
C SER A 256 2.19 25.67 6.78
N CYS A 257 1.28 25.06 6.01
CA CYS A 257 0.88 23.67 6.19
C CYS A 257 2.04 22.74 5.81
N LEU A 258 2.51 21.94 6.76
CA LEU A 258 3.67 21.07 6.56
C LEU A 258 3.29 19.74 5.91
N VAL A 259 4.18 19.23 5.07
CA VAL A 259 4.06 17.95 4.39
C VAL A 259 5.12 17.00 4.93
N VAL A 260 4.68 15.88 5.48
CA VAL A 260 5.53 14.82 6.04
C VAL A 260 5.41 13.58 5.19
N THR A 261 6.48 12.80 5.08
CA THR A 261 6.46 11.47 4.46
C THR A 261 7.02 10.44 5.41
N THR A 262 6.41 9.25 5.43
CA THR A 262 6.95 8.08 6.11
C THR A 262 7.43 7.07 5.07
N VAL A 263 8.72 6.75 5.07
CA VAL A 263 9.36 5.87 4.08
C VAL A 263 10.40 4.97 4.74
N HIS A 264 10.84 3.91 4.06
CA HIS A 264 12.02 3.17 4.47
C HIS A 264 13.31 3.96 4.18
N ASP A 265 14.39 3.67 4.90
CA ASP A 265 15.70 4.33 4.73
C ASP A 265 16.22 4.24 3.28
N CYS A 266 16.05 3.09 2.62
CA CYS A 266 16.46 2.90 1.21
C CYS A 266 15.70 3.77 0.20
N GLN A 267 14.58 4.38 0.61
CA GLN A 267 13.81 5.28 -0.24
C GLN A 267 14.29 6.74 -0.12
N VAL A 268 15.18 7.03 0.83
CA VAL A 268 15.87 8.31 0.95
C VAL A 268 17.09 8.27 0.04
N ILE A 269 17.10 9.14 -0.97
CA ILE A 269 18.18 9.17 -1.97
C ILE A 269 19.20 10.20 -1.51
N ASP A 270 20.17 9.73 -0.73
CA ASP A 270 21.23 10.57 -0.15
C ASP A 270 22.28 10.99 -1.19
N ASN A 271 22.64 10.11 -2.13
CA ASN A 271 23.65 10.40 -3.14
C ASN A 271 23.09 11.25 -4.31
N GLU A 272 23.84 12.25 -4.77
CA GLU A 272 23.50 13.07 -5.94
C GLU A 272 23.63 12.29 -7.24
N ASP A 273 24.61 11.40 -7.35
CA ASP A 273 24.81 10.57 -8.54
C ASP A 273 23.63 9.62 -8.80
N ASP A 274 22.89 9.32 -7.73
CA ASP A 274 21.68 8.50 -7.79
C ASP A 274 20.45 9.27 -8.27
N MET A 275 20.57 10.60 -8.39
CA MET A 275 19.53 11.48 -8.92
C MET A 275 19.80 11.77 -10.40
N PRO A 276 18.77 11.65 -11.26
CA PRO A 276 18.86 12.12 -12.65
C PRO A 276 19.28 13.59 -12.72
N GLU A 277 20.08 13.96 -13.74
CA GLU A 277 20.51 15.36 -13.98
C GLU A 277 19.31 16.34 -14.08
N ASP A 278 18.17 15.86 -14.59
CA ASP A 278 16.89 16.59 -14.69
C ASP A 278 15.97 16.42 -13.47
N TRP A 279 16.51 16.20 -12.27
CA TRP A 279 15.76 16.15 -11.01
C TRP A 279 15.19 17.54 -10.62
N LYS A 280 14.34 18.08 -11.47
CA LYS A 280 13.62 19.33 -11.24
C LYS A 280 12.18 18.99 -10.93
N LEU A 281 11.72 19.50 -9.79
CA LEU A 281 10.30 19.48 -9.45
C LEU A 281 9.54 20.20 -10.56
N THR A 282 8.46 19.58 -11.02
CA THR A 282 7.51 20.28 -11.88
C THR A 282 6.72 21.26 -11.01
N GLN A 283 6.14 22.29 -11.63
CA GLN A 283 5.39 23.34 -10.91
C GLN A 283 4.27 22.82 -9.99
N HIS A 284 3.76 21.62 -10.23
CA HIS A 284 2.70 20.98 -9.45
C HIS A 284 3.20 19.95 -8.43
N ASP A 285 4.50 19.62 -8.42
CA ASP A 285 5.03 18.68 -7.45
C ASP A 285 5.01 19.30 -6.04
N VAL A 286 4.53 18.54 -5.05
CA VAL A 286 4.47 18.99 -3.66
C VAL A 286 5.67 18.43 -2.89
N PRO A 287 6.68 19.26 -2.55
CA PRO A 287 7.82 18.82 -1.78
C PRO A 287 7.46 18.56 -0.31
N VAL A 288 8.25 17.72 0.35
CA VAL A 288 8.12 17.40 1.77
C VAL A 288 8.97 18.33 2.62
N ASP A 289 8.47 18.66 3.81
CA ASP A 289 9.18 19.40 4.86
C ASP A 289 9.95 18.46 5.78
N ILE A 290 9.40 17.27 6.04
CA ILE A 290 9.94 16.30 6.98
C ILE A 290 9.88 14.90 6.39
N ILE A 291 11.00 14.17 6.46
CA ILE A 291 11.12 12.77 6.07
C ILE A 291 11.32 11.97 7.35
N VAL A 292 10.46 10.99 7.58
CA VAL A 292 10.52 10.09 8.73
C VAL A 292 10.79 8.67 8.24
N THR A 293 11.87 8.08 8.73
CA THR A 293 12.22 6.67 8.48
C THR A 293 12.15 5.86 9.78
N PRO A 294 12.22 4.52 9.72
CA PRO A 294 12.36 3.69 10.90
C PRO A 294 13.60 3.99 11.75
N THR A 295 14.62 4.68 11.23
CA THR A 295 15.87 4.95 11.97
C THR A 295 16.06 6.42 12.32
N ARG A 296 15.57 7.36 11.49
CA ARG A 296 15.86 8.79 11.63
C ARG A 296 14.72 9.69 11.16
N THR A 297 14.79 10.94 11.59
CA THR A 297 13.94 12.05 11.14
C THR A 297 14.81 13.10 10.48
N ILE A 298 14.45 13.55 9.29
CA ILE A 298 15.18 14.53 8.50
C ILE A 298 14.25 15.72 8.24
N ARG A 299 14.67 16.92 8.63
CA ARG A 299 13.99 18.18 8.30
C ARG A 299 14.63 18.78 7.06
N VAL A 300 13.82 19.29 6.15
CA VAL A 300 14.27 19.83 4.85
C VAL A 300 14.01 21.34 4.79
N PRO A 301 14.88 22.17 5.39
CA PRO A 301 14.65 23.62 5.44
C PRO A 301 14.70 24.29 4.07
N ASN A 302 15.50 23.74 3.14
CA ASN A 302 15.78 24.33 1.83
C ASN A 302 14.93 23.73 0.70
N ARG A 303 13.72 23.28 1.02
CA ARG A 303 12.79 22.73 0.02
C ARG A 303 12.29 23.80 -0.95
N ALA A 304 11.82 23.40 -2.13
CA ALA A 304 11.15 24.31 -3.08
C ALA A 304 9.75 24.76 -2.57
N PRO A 305 9.24 25.95 -2.94
CA PRO A 305 7.90 26.37 -2.53
C PRO A 305 6.83 25.32 -2.90
N LYS A 306 5.82 25.15 -2.04
CA LYS A 306 4.70 24.26 -2.36
C LYS A 306 3.75 24.97 -3.33
N PRO A 307 3.17 24.24 -4.30
CA PRO A 307 2.20 24.83 -5.22
C PRO A 307 0.94 25.33 -4.50
N CYS A 308 0.27 26.31 -5.10
CA CYS A 308 -1.03 26.79 -4.63
C CYS A 308 -2.08 26.55 -5.72
N GLY A 309 -3.15 25.84 -5.37
CA GLY A 309 -4.27 25.59 -6.27
C GLY A 309 -4.04 24.50 -7.32
N ILE A 310 -4.90 24.51 -8.34
CA ILE A 310 -4.94 23.50 -9.41
C ILE A 310 -4.42 24.12 -10.71
N PHE A 311 -3.42 23.49 -11.32
CA PHE A 311 -2.89 23.87 -12.64
C PHE A 311 -3.73 23.23 -13.75
N TRP A 312 -4.82 23.89 -14.14
CA TRP A 312 -5.80 23.41 -15.12
C TRP A 312 -5.20 23.17 -16.51
N ASP A 313 -4.21 23.97 -16.90
CA ASP A 313 -3.42 23.88 -18.13
C ASP A 313 -2.52 22.64 -18.20
N LEU A 314 -2.33 21.92 -17.08
CA LEU A 314 -1.58 20.66 -17.05
C LEU A 314 -2.48 19.43 -16.99
N LEU A 315 -3.77 19.61 -16.69
CA LEU A 315 -4.74 18.54 -16.54
C LEU A 315 -5.24 18.05 -17.89
N SER A 316 -4.93 16.80 -18.21
CA SER A 316 -5.37 16.16 -19.45
C SER A 316 -6.91 15.97 -19.49
N PRO A 317 -7.51 15.91 -20.69
CA PRO A 317 -8.91 15.52 -20.85
C PRO A 317 -9.21 14.12 -20.27
N GLN A 318 -8.26 13.19 -20.36
CA GLN A 318 -8.39 11.82 -19.84
C GLN A 318 -8.49 11.82 -18.30
N LYS A 319 -7.72 12.67 -17.62
CA LYS A 319 -7.75 12.79 -16.15
C LYS A 319 -8.99 13.55 -15.68
N LEU A 320 -9.40 14.61 -16.37
CA LEU A 320 -10.65 15.33 -16.10
C LEU A 320 -11.87 14.40 -16.25
N SER A 321 -11.93 13.61 -17.32
CA SER A 321 -13.03 12.63 -17.53
C SER A 321 -13.01 11.48 -16.50
N ALA A 322 -11.85 11.11 -15.96
CA ALA A 322 -11.75 10.06 -14.95
C ALA A 322 -12.11 10.51 -13.52
N ILE A 323 -11.95 11.80 -13.19
CA ILE A 323 -12.09 12.31 -11.82
C ILE A 323 -13.28 13.26 -11.71
N ARG A 324 -14.38 12.77 -11.12
CA ARG A 324 -15.64 13.52 -10.97
C ARG A 324 -15.45 14.86 -10.25
N VAL A 325 -14.68 14.86 -9.17
CA VAL A 325 -14.43 16.04 -8.34
C VAL A 325 -13.79 17.18 -9.15
N LEU A 326 -12.84 16.87 -10.04
CA LEU A 326 -12.20 17.88 -10.86
C LEU A 326 -13.17 18.52 -11.85
N ARG A 327 -14.08 17.75 -12.44
CA ARG A 327 -15.12 18.30 -13.33
C ARG A 327 -16.06 19.24 -12.60
N GLN A 328 -16.52 18.83 -11.42
CA GLN A 328 -17.39 19.66 -10.59
C GLN A 328 -16.71 20.97 -10.19
N LEU A 329 -15.43 20.92 -9.78
CA LEU A 329 -14.67 22.13 -9.49
C LEU A 329 -14.48 23.02 -10.71
N LYS A 330 -14.12 22.43 -11.86
CA LYS A 330 -13.91 23.17 -13.11
C LYS A 330 -15.19 23.92 -13.50
N GLU A 331 -16.30 23.21 -13.55
CA GLU A 331 -17.63 23.76 -13.87
C GLU A 331 -18.05 24.87 -12.89
N GLN A 332 -17.84 24.66 -11.58
CA GLN A 332 -18.12 25.69 -10.56
C GLN A 332 -17.29 26.95 -10.78
N ILE A 333 -15.99 26.83 -11.04
CA ILE A 333 -15.11 27.97 -11.25
C ILE A 333 -15.44 28.70 -12.55
N GLU A 334 -15.68 27.97 -13.66
CA GLU A 334 -16.05 28.54 -14.95
C GLU A 334 -17.40 29.28 -14.87
N THR A 335 -18.35 28.74 -14.12
CA THR A 335 -19.64 29.39 -13.87
C THR A 335 -19.47 30.68 -13.06
N GLN A 336 -18.60 30.67 -12.05
CA GLN A 336 -18.35 31.83 -11.18
C GLN A 336 -17.53 32.92 -11.87
N SER A 337 -16.54 32.55 -12.68
CA SER A 337 -15.66 33.49 -13.39
C SER A 337 -16.28 34.00 -14.69
N GLY A 338 -17.26 33.29 -15.26
CA GLY A 338 -17.79 33.54 -16.59
C GLY A 338 -16.80 33.25 -17.71
N GLN A 339 -15.69 32.56 -17.43
CA GLN A 339 -14.61 32.28 -18.37
C GLN A 339 -14.22 30.80 -18.34
N PRO A 340 -14.00 30.16 -19.51
CA PRO A 340 -13.53 28.79 -19.55
C PRO A 340 -12.10 28.68 -18.98
N LEU A 341 -11.87 27.65 -18.17
CA LEU A 341 -10.54 27.32 -17.68
C LEU A 341 -9.79 26.54 -18.77
N PRO A 342 -8.45 26.64 -18.81
CA PRO A 342 -7.65 25.87 -19.75
C PRO A 342 -7.77 24.36 -19.50
N THR A 343 -7.33 23.57 -20.48
CA THR A 343 -7.17 22.12 -20.37
C THR A 343 -5.81 21.77 -20.95
N GLY A 344 -5.08 20.90 -20.27
CA GLY A 344 -3.77 20.48 -20.71
C GLY A 344 -3.78 19.49 -21.87
N PRO A 345 -2.58 19.13 -22.37
CA PRO A 345 -2.47 18.19 -23.48
C PRO A 345 -2.93 16.78 -23.06
N ASP A 346 -3.16 15.92 -24.04
CA ASP A 346 -3.43 14.50 -23.81
C ASP A 346 -2.32 13.83 -23.00
N GLU A 347 -2.70 12.81 -22.23
CA GLU A 347 -1.73 11.99 -21.48
C GLU A 347 -2.10 10.51 -21.51
N ILE A 348 -1.07 9.66 -21.54
CA ILE A 348 -1.22 8.23 -21.28
C ILE A 348 -1.28 8.05 -19.76
N LEU A 349 -2.43 7.59 -19.25
CA LEU A 349 -2.58 7.31 -17.83
C LEU A 349 -1.81 6.02 -17.45
N PRO A 350 -1.05 6.01 -16.34
CA PRO A 350 -0.29 4.84 -15.93
C PRO A 350 -1.20 3.65 -15.65
N PRO A 351 -0.72 2.41 -15.85
CA PRO A 351 -1.48 1.21 -15.59
C PRO A 351 -1.84 1.14 -14.10
N VAL A 352 -3.08 0.73 -13.85
CA VAL A 352 -3.62 0.63 -12.51
C VAL A 352 -3.18 -0.69 -11.88
N ALA A 353 -2.56 -0.64 -10.70
CA ALA A 353 -2.22 -1.85 -9.95
C ALA A 353 -3.47 -2.74 -9.75
N SER A 354 -3.47 -3.92 -10.37
CA SER A 354 -4.53 -4.91 -10.18
C SER A 354 -4.38 -5.57 -8.81
N ARG A 355 -5.50 -5.75 -8.09
CA ARG A 355 -5.54 -6.70 -6.97
C ARG A 355 -5.84 -8.05 -7.59
N THR A 356 -4.84 -8.90 -7.78
CA THR A 356 -5.08 -10.30 -8.12
C THR A 356 -5.86 -10.93 -6.97
N SER A 357 -7.17 -11.11 -7.15
CA SER A 357 -7.97 -11.88 -6.21
C SER A 357 -7.44 -13.31 -6.21
N LYS A 358 -7.17 -13.87 -5.03
CA LYS A 358 -6.82 -15.29 -4.86
C LYS A 358 -7.83 -16.24 -5.51
N SER A 359 -9.04 -15.76 -5.86
CA SER A 359 -10.08 -16.52 -6.57
C SER A 359 -9.69 -16.94 -8.00
N ASN A 360 -8.88 -16.17 -8.72
CA ASN A 360 -8.48 -16.51 -10.09
C ASN A 360 -7.40 -17.61 -10.16
N LYS A 361 -6.59 -17.79 -9.11
CA LYS A 361 -5.62 -18.89 -9.03
C LYS A 361 -6.31 -20.25 -8.84
N LYS A 362 -7.42 -20.30 -8.07
CA LYS A 362 -8.24 -21.52 -7.91
C LYS A 362 -8.97 -21.93 -9.19
N ARG A 363 -9.55 -20.99 -9.95
CA ARG A 363 -10.23 -21.30 -11.24
C ARG A 363 -9.29 -21.76 -12.34
N ARG A 364 -8.03 -21.29 -12.33
CA ARG A 364 -7.02 -21.72 -13.32
C ARG A 364 -6.50 -23.13 -13.02
N ASN A 365 -6.30 -23.46 -11.73
CA ASN A 365 -5.91 -24.80 -11.29
C ASN A 365 -7.04 -25.85 -11.44
N SER A 366 -8.31 -25.45 -11.34
CA SER A 366 -9.43 -26.38 -11.57
C SER A 366 -9.60 -26.71 -13.05
N ARG A 367 -9.42 -25.75 -13.97
CA ARG A 367 -9.45 -26.01 -15.43
C ARG A 367 -8.28 -26.86 -15.92
N GLN A 368 -7.07 -26.67 -15.39
CA GLN A 368 -5.93 -27.51 -15.76
C GLN A 368 -6.00 -28.95 -15.24
N ARG A 369 -6.71 -29.21 -14.13
CA ARG A 369 -6.99 -30.58 -13.66
C ARG A 369 -8.05 -31.29 -14.49
N GLN A 370 -8.96 -30.55 -15.12
CA GLN A 370 -10.04 -31.12 -15.93
C GLN A 370 -9.61 -31.51 -17.35
N ILE A 371 -8.54 -30.92 -17.87
CA ILE A 371 -8.00 -31.21 -19.21
C ILE A 371 -7.05 -32.43 -19.21
N LYS A 372 -6.61 -32.92 -18.03
CA LYS A 372 -5.75 -34.11 -17.91
C LYS A 372 -6.51 -35.43 -17.69
N ILE A 373 -7.85 -35.45 -17.77
CA ILE A 373 -8.68 -36.65 -17.54
C ILE A 373 -9.65 -36.89 -18.72
N THR A 374 -9.22 -36.63 -19.95
CA THR A 374 -9.93 -37.06 -21.16
C THR A 374 -8.95 -37.61 -22.15
#